data_AF-A0A2H9QKX4-F1
#
_entry.id   AF-A0A2H9QKX4-F1
#
_cell.length_a   1.000
_cell.length_b   1.000
_cell.length_c   1.000
_cell.angle_alpha   90.00
_cell.angle_beta   90.00
_cell.angle_gamma   90.00
#
_symmetry.space_group_name_H-M   'P 1'
#
loop_
_entity.id
_entity.type
_entity.pdbx_description
1 polymer ?
#
loop_
_entity_poly.entity_id
_entity_poly.type
_entity_poly.pdbx_seq_one_letter_code
_entity_poly.pdbx_strand_id
1 'polypeptide(L)'
;MVLCIIALPVFAILGLFSVKYRQLASESLDCMFRTVTFRRCQLGLDDRIKSDLTGKLMKRSPAFARFFYNYYKLISWIVLVLFIWSAYATGVGLYNYYLYGNCNGPDSDGFCLLNPTGSNSGTSKIIGSIHGEVILPVVEEDDYIFGNPEAELTIIEFGCYRCPYTKQAESIVDEVLEYYNGRVNLQFKSILLEHELSYESALAANCALEQGKYEEYHDRLFEEQEMLNYLDFVRIANDIDLDSEQFNECLESERYEDEIRADHQAGIDAGIQGTPTFFIGDEVIVGPKPFKTFKTVIDRQL
;
A
#
# COMPACT_ATOMS: atom_id res chain seq x y z
N MET A 1 -13.58 -38.63 15.35
CA MET A 1 -13.92 -38.38 13.92
C MET A 1 -13.86 -36.88 13.59
N VAL A 2 -14.76 -36.06 14.15
CA VAL A 2 -14.76 -34.59 14.00
C VAL A 2 -13.48 -33.94 14.52
N LEU A 3 -12.91 -34.49 15.59
CA LEU A 3 -11.68 -34.02 16.22
C LEU A 3 -10.45 -34.08 15.31
N CYS A 4 -10.30 -35.12 14.50
CA CYS A 4 -9.14 -35.25 13.62
C CYS A 4 -9.11 -34.14 12.55
N ILE A 5 -10.28 -33.67 12.10
CA ILE A 5 -10.40 -32.60 11.10
C ILE A 5 -10.06 -31.22 11.70
N ILE A 6 -10.48 -30.97 12.95
CA ILE A 6 -10.19 -29.70 13.66
C ILE A 6 -8.75 -29.66 14.17
N ALA A 7 -8.25 -30.80 14.66
CA ALA A 7 -6.92 -30.91 15.23
C ALA A 7 -5.81 -30.72 14.19
N LEU A 8 -6.08 -31.09 12.93
CA LEU A 8 -5.12 -30.99 11.85
C LEU A 8 -4.63 -29.56 11.58
N PRO A 9 -5.46 -28.55 11.29
CA PRO A 9 -4.97 -27.19 11.04
C PRO A 9 -4.26 -26.61 12.26
N VAL A 10 -4.76 -26.87 13.47
CA VAL A 10 -4.14 -26.39 14.72
C VAL A 10 -2.76 -27.02 14.93
N PHE A 11 -2.63 -28.34 14.81
CA PHE A 11 -1.34 -29.02 14.98
C PHE A 11 -0.42 -28.84 13.78
N ALA A 12 -0.93 -28.58 12.57
CA ALA A 12 -0.11 -28.23 11.42
C ALA A 12 0.61 -26.89 11.67
N ILE A 13 -0.11 -25.88 12.16
CA ILE A 13 0.48 -24.58 12.53
C ILE A 13 1.48 -24.75 13.69
N LEU A 14 1.08 -25.41 14.78
CA LEU A 14 1.97 -25.64 15.93
C LEU A 14 3.16 -26.54 15.60
N GLY A 15 3.01 -27.41 14.59
CA GLY A 15 4.03 -28.32 14.10
C GLY A 15 5.15 -27.63 13.32
N LEU A 16 4.92 -26.41 12.81
CA LEU A 16 5.98 -25.56 12.24
C LEU A 16 7.00 -25.17 13.31
N PHE A 17 6.56 -24.96 14.55
CA PHE A 17 7.37 -24.47 15.66
C PHE A 17 7.77 -25.56 16.67
N SER A 18 7.26 -26.79 16.52
CA SER A 18 7.53 -27.87 17.47
C SER A 18 7.44 -29.26 16.86
N VAL A 19 8.51 -30.03 17.02
CA VAL A 19 8.60 -31.45 16.60
C VAL A 19 7.51 -32.30 17.27
N LYS A 20 7.16 -31.99 18.52
CA LYS A 20 6.10 -32.70 19.26
C LYS A 20 4.73 -32.54 18.60
N TYR A 21 4.39 -31.34 18.15
CA TYR A 21 3.10 -31.07 17.50
C TYR A 21 3.07 -31.56 16.05
N ARG A 22 4.22 -31.69 15.39
CA ARG A 22 4.34 -32.29 14.06
C ARG A 22 3.92 -33.76 14.02
N GLN A 23 4.23 -34.53 15.07
CA GLN A 23 3.77 -35.92 15.20
C GLN A 23 2.25 -36.01 15.38
N LEU A 24 1.68 -35.15 16.23
CA LEU A 24 0.23 -35.07 16.46
C LEU A 24 -0.53 -34.61 15.20
N ALA A 25 0.05 -33.71 14.41
CA ALA A 25 -0.49 -33.29 13.12
C ALA A 25 -0.54 -34.45 12.12
N SER A 26 0.54 -35.23 12.04
CA SER A 26 0.62 -36.43 11.18
C SER A 26 -0.42 -37.49 11.56
N GLU A 27 -0.59 -37.77 12.86
CA GLU A 27 -1.63 -38.69 13.34
C GLU A 27 -3.06 -38.19 13.04
N SER A 28 -3.29 -36.88 13.19
CA SER A 28 -4.57 -36.24 12.86
C SER A 28 -4.85 -36.29 11.35
N LEU A 29 -3.80 -36.17 10.53
CA LEU A 29 -3.85 -36.27 9.07
C LEU A 29 -4.14 -37.69 8.59
N ASP A 30 -3.44 -38.71 9.11
CA ASP A 30 -3.75 -40.12 8.81
C ASP A 30 -5.20 -40.47 9.22
N CYS A 31 -5.64 -39.98 10.38
CA CYS A 31 -7.02 -40.13 10.83
C CYS A 31 -8.03 -39.46 9.88
N MET A 32 -7.76 -38.25 9.40
CA MET A 32 -8.59 -37.54 8.41
C MET A 32 -8.66 -38.32 7.08
N PHE A 33 -7.53 -38.71 6.50
CA PHE A 33 -7.47 -39.45 5.24
C PHE A 33 -8.17 -40.80 5.32
N ARG A 34 -8.02 -41.52 6.44
CA ARG A 34 -8.77 -42.76 6.69
C ARG A 34 -10.27 -42.51 6.77
N THR A 35 -10.70 -41.43 7.40
CA THR A 35 -12.12 -41.07 7.49
C THR A 35 -12.70 -40.77 6.10
N VAL A 36 -12.00 -39.98 5.27
CA VAL A 36 -12.41 -39.68 3.89
C VAL A 36 -12.48 -40.95 3.03
N THR A 37 -11.63 -41.94 3.31
CA THR A 37 -11.62 -43.25 2.63
C THR A 37 -12.47 -44.33 3.32
N PHE A 38 -13.36 -43.95 4.24
CA PHE A 38 -14.24 -44.85 5.03
C PHE A 38 -13.50 -45.94 5.84
N ARG A 39 -12.22 -45.74 6.16
CA ARG A 39 -11.42 -46.61 7.03
C ARG A 39 -11.51 -46.16 8.49
N ARG A 40 -11.54 -47.11 9.44
CA ARG A 40 -11.55 -46.79 10.87
C ARG A 40 -10.21 -46.22 11.33
N CYS A 41 -10.26 -45.15 12.10
CA CYS A 41 -9.09 -44.55 12.74
C CYS A 41 -8.63 -45.42 13.93
N GLN A 42 -7.34 -45.34 14.29
CA GLN A 42 -6.88 -45.94 15.54
C GLN A 42 -7.51 -45.22 16.74
N LEU A 43 -8.14 -46.00 17.63
CA LEU A 43 -8.80 -45.51 18.84
C LEU A 43 -7.75 -44.93 19.80
N GLY A 44 -7.96 -43.70 20.29
CA GLY A 44 -7.21 -43.15 21.43
C GLY A 44 -6.61 -41.75 21.27
N LEU A 45 -6.54 -41.17 20.06
CA LEU A 45 -6.07 -39.79 19.91
C LEU A 45 -6.98 -38.78 20.61
N ASP A 46 -8.30 -38.90 20.39
CA ASP A 46 -9.33 -38.06 20.99
C ASP A 46 -9.26 -38.11 22.54
N ASP A 47 -9.05 -39.30 23.10
CA ASP A 47 -8.94 -39.52 24.55
C ASP A 47 -7.61 -39.00 25.13
N ARG A 48 -6.50 -39.13 24.40
CA ARG A 48 -5.19 -38.58 24.78
C ARG A 48 -5.19 -37.05 24.77
N ILE A 49 -5.77 -36.43 23.76
CA ILE A 49 -5.90 -34.96 23.69
C ILE A 49 -6.82 -34.47 24.79
N LYS A 50 -7.98 -35.11 24.97
CA LYS A 50 -8.93 -34.77 26.03
C LYS A 50 -8.27 -34.86 27.41
N SER A 51 -7.50 -35.91 27.69
CA SER A 51 -6.83 -36.10 28.98
C SER A 51 -5.66 -35.14 29.21
N ASP A 52 -4.81 -34.88 28.21
CA ASP A 52 -3.68 -33.94 28.36
C ASP A 52 -4.16 -32.49 28.57
N LEU A 53 -5.15 -32.03 27.78
CA LEU A 53 -5.72 -30.69 27.95
C LEU A 53 -6.41 -30.54 29.30
N THR A 54 -7.31 -31.47 29.63
CA THR A 54 -8.08 -31.40 30.88
C THR A 54 -7.16 -31.56 32.10
N GLY A 55 -6.13 -32.40 32.01
CA GLY A 55 -5.14 -32.61 33.07
C GLY A 55 -4.34 -31.35 33.40
N LYS A 56 -3.89 -30.60 32.39
CA LYS A 56 -3.21 -29.31 32.60
C LYS A 56 -4.17 -28.24 33.15
N LEU A 57 -5.40 -28.21 32.65
CA LEU A 57 -6.42 -27.28 33.11
C LEU A 57 -6.88 -27.55 34.55
N MET A 58 -6.97 -28.82 34.97
CA MET A 58 -7.34 -29.20 36.35
C MET A 58 -6.37 -28.64 37.39
N LYS A 59 -5.08 -28.49 37.05
CA LYS A 59 -4.07 -27.89 37.95
C LYS A 59 -4.28 -26.39 38.19
N ARG A 60 -4.96 -25.70 37.27
CA ARG A 60 -5.12 -24.23 37.29
C ARG A 60 -6.52 -23.80 37.67
N SER A 61 -7.56 -24.50 37.17
CA SER A 61 -8.96 -24.25 37.50
C SER A 61 -9.79 -25.54 37.41
N PRO A 62 -10.13 -26.17 38.55
CA PRO A 62 -10.82 -27.47 38.57
C PRO A 62 -12.29 -27.40 38.16
N ALA A 63 -12.94 -26.23 38.33
CA ALA A 63 -14.33 -26.03 37.91
C ALA A 63 -14.44 -25.93 36.38
N PHE A 64 -13.57 -25.13 35.77
CA PHE A 64 -13.52 -24.94 34.32
C PHE A 64 -13.07 -26.20 33.59
N ALA A 65 -12.12 -26.95 34.17
CA ALA A 65 -11.70 -28.25 33.62
C ALA A 65 -12.84 -29.28 33.60
N ARG A 66 -13.67 -29.34 34.66
CA ARG A 66 -14.86 -30.20 34.71
C ARG A 66 -15.91 -29.80 33.67
N PHE A 67 -16.13 -28.50 33.49
CA PHE A 67 -17.01 -27.98 32.45
C PHE A 67 -16.54 -28.41 31.05
N PHE A 68 -15.26 -28.17 30.71
CA PHE A 68 -14.69 -28.59 29.44
C PHE A 68 -14.75 -30.10 29.24
N TYR A 69 -14.51 -30.90 30.27
CA TYR A 69 -14.56 -32.36 30.19
C TYR A 69 -15.96 -32.89 29.85
N ASN A 70 -17.00 -32.31 30.47
CA ASN A 70 -18.40 -32.71 30.29
C ASN A 70 -18.96 -32.25 28.94
N TYR A 71 -18.63 -31.03 28.51
CA TYR A 71 -19.13 -30.43 27.27
C TYR A 71 -18.15 -30.52 26.10
N TYR A 72 -17.09 -31.32 26.22
CA TYR A 72 -16.00 -31.41 25.24
C TYR A 72 -16.47 -31.63 23.79
N LYS A 73 -17.41 -32.57 23.58
CA LYS A 73 -17.94 -32.87 22.24
C LYS A 73 -18.70 -31.67 21.64
N LEU A 74 -19.49 -30.99 22.47
CA LEU A 74 -20.26 -29.81 22.05
C LEU A 74 -19.32 -28.66 21.69
N ILE A 75 -18.34 -28.36 22.56
CA ILE A 75 -17.35 -27.31 22.34
C ILE A 75 -16.54 -27.60 21.07
N SER A 76 -16.12 -28.86 20.85
CA SER A 76 -15.40 -29.25 19.64
C SER A 76 -16.21 -28.98 18.37
N TRP A 77 -17.51 -29.25 18.37
CA TRP A 77 -18.38 -28.94 17.22
C TRP A 77 -18.55 -27.43 17.00
N ILE A 78 -18.73 -26.66 18.07
CA ILE A 78 -18.82 -25.20 17.99
C ILE A 78 -17.54 -24.62 17.36
N VAL A 79 -16.37 -25.06 17.81
CA VAL A 79 -15.07 -24.62 17.26
C VAL A 79 -14.94 -25.00 15.78
N LEU A 80 -15.39 -26.19 15.36
CA LEU A 80 -15.38 -26.57 13.95
C LEU A 80 -16.26 -25.64 13.10
N VAL A 81 -17.49 -25.39 13.54
CA VAL A 81 -18.42 -24.52 12.80
C VAL A 81 -17.86 -23.11 12.68
N LEU A 82 -17.28 -22.58 13.75
CA LEU A 82 -16.60 -21.28 13.74
C LEU A 82 -15.40 -21.27 12.79
N PHE A 83 -14.61 -22.34 12.75
CA PHE A 83 -13.46 -22.44 11.85
C PHE A 83 -13.89 -22.50 10.37
N ILE A 84 -14.92 -23.29 10.05
CA ILE A 84 -15.50 -23.37 8.70
C ILE A 84 -16.09 -22.01 8.29
N TRP A 85 -16.84 -21.37 9.18
CA TRP A 85 -17.40 -20.04 8.95
C TRP A 85 -16.30 -19.00 8.70
N SER A 86 -15.25 -19.01 9.52
CA SER A 86 -14.09 -18.14 9.36
C SER A 86 -13.39 -18.38 8.03
N ALA A 87 -13.14 -19.63 7.64
CA ALA A 87 -12.49 -19.96 6.38
C ALA A 87 -13.34 -19.53 5.17
N TYR A 88 -14.66 -19.73 5.25
CA TYR A 88 -15.61 -19.26 4.24
C TYR A 88 -15.59 -17.73 4.12
N ALA A 89 -15.71 -17.02 5.24
CA ALA A 89 -15.67 -15.56 5.27
C ALA A 89 -14.35 -15.00 4.70
N THR A 90 -13.21 -15.59 5.06
CA THR A 90 -11.90 -15.23 4.49
C THR A 90 -11.86 -15.50 2.99
N GLY A 91 -12.37 -16.64 2.53
CA GLY A 91 -12.42 -16.99 1.11
C GLY A 91 -13.27 -16.02 0.29
N VAL A 92 -14.46 -15.66 0.79
CA VAL A 92 -15.32 -14.64 0.18
C VAL A 92 -14.63 -13.28 0.18
N GLY A 93 -13.97 -12.90 1.27
CA GLY A 93 -13.21 -11.66 1.36
C GLY A 93 -12.09 -11.56 0.32
N LEU A 94 -11.31 -12.63 0.15
CA LEU A 94 -10.25 -12.70 -0.86
C LEU A 94 -10.81 -12.70 -2.28
N TYR A 95 -11.92 -13.40 -2.52
CA TYR A 95 -12.59 -13.41 -3.82
C TYR A 95 -13.09 -12.01 -4.21
N ASN A 96 -13.76 -11.32 -3.29
CA ASN A 96 -14.21 -9.96 -3.49
C ASN A 96 -13.03 -9.00 -3.67
N TYR A 97 -11.94 -9.19 -2.92
CA TYR A 97 -10.75 -8.35 -3.08
C TYR A 97 -10.16 -8.50 -4.48
N TYR A 98 -10.06 -9.73 -4.98
CA TYR A 98 -9.55 -10.02 -6.31
C TYR A 98 -10.42 -9.41 -7.43
N LEU A 99 -11.75 -9.43 -7.28
CA LEU A 99 -12.66 -8.94 -8.32
C LEU A 99 -13.02 -7.45 -8.22
N TYR A 100 -13.20 -6.94 -7.01
CA TYR A 100 -13.78 -5.62 -6.74
C TYR A 100 -12.85 -4.69 -5.95
N GLY A 101 -11.65 -5.17 -5.57
CA GLY A 101 -10.66 -4.40 -4.80
C GLY A 101 -11.03 -4.19 -3.32
N ASN A 102 -12.08 -4.85 -2.82
CA ASN A 102 -12.51 -4.75 -1.42
C ASN A 102 -13.01 -6.09 -0.87
N CYS A 103 -13.08 -6.27 0.46
CA CYS A 103 -13.46 -7.56 1.06
C CYS A 103 -14.97 -7.86 1.05
N ASN A 104 -15.81 -6.85 0.82
CA ASN A 104 -17.23 -6.89 1.21
C ASN A 104 -18.20 -6.93 0.01
N GLY A 105 -17.72 -6.71 -1.22
CA GLY A 105 -18.50 -6.85 -2.46
C GLY A 105 -18.59 -5.56 -3.29
N PRO A 106 -19.38 -5.55 -4.38
CA PRO A 106 -19.40 -4.45 -5.36
C PRO A 106 -19.85 -3.09 -4.79
N ASP A 107 -20.78 -3.07 -3.84
CA ASP A 107 -21.39 -1.83 -3.29
C ASP A 107 -21.15 -1.67 -1.78
N SER A 108 -20.02 -2.14 -1.26
CA SER A 108 -19.75 -2.11 0.18
C SER A 108 -18.52 -1.30 0.56
N ASP A 109 -18.75 -0.29 1.41
CA ASP A 109 -17.72 0.57 2.00
C ASP A 109 -17.20 0.02 3.35
N GLY A 110 -17.56 -1.21 3.69
CA GLY A 110 -17.23 -1.83 4.97
C GLY A 110 -15.72 -1.96 5.19
N PHE A 111 -15.31 -2.02 6.46
CA PHE A 111 -13.93 -2.24 6.87
C PHE A 111 -13.33 -3.46 6.15
N CYS A 112 -12.18 -3.26 5.51
CA CYS A 112 -11.40 -4.32 4.89
C CYS A 112 -9.93 -4.01 5.07
N LEU A 113 -9.21 -4.88 5.79
CA LEU A 113 -7.79 -4.72 6.10
C LEU A 113 -6.92 -4.61 4.85
N LEU A 114 -7.38 -5.24 3.76
CA LEU A 114 -6.67 -5.30 2.48
C LEU A 114 -7.22 -4.31 1.45
N ASN A 115 -8.29 -3.55 1.75
CA ASN A 115 -8.86 -2.61 0.79
C ASN A 115 -8.03 -1.33 0.76
N PRO A 116 -7.31 -1.02 -0.34
CA PRO A 116 -6.50 0.18 -0.46
C PRO A 116 -7.31 1.49 -0.55
N THR A 117 -8.64 1.39 -0.60
CA THR A 117 -9.62 2.50 -0.64
C THR A 117 -10.57 2.51 0.56
N GLY A 118 -10.45 1.55 1.48
CA GLY A 118 -11.37 1.42 2.62
C GLY A 118 -11.10 2.45 3.71
N SER A 119 -11.92 2.51 4.76
CA SER A 119 -11.71 3.39 5.94
C SER A 119 -10.30 3.34 6.56
N ASN A 120 -9.56 2.28 6.28
CA ASN A 120 -8.22 1.97 6.79
C ASN A 120 -7.11 2.53 5.89
N SER A 121 -7.49 2.88 4.67
CA SER A 121 -6.72 3.58 3.66
C SER A 121 -7.34 4.94 3.37
N GLY A 122 -8.22 5.41 4.26
CA GLY A 122 -8.67 6.78 4.24
C GLY A 122 -7.45 7.65 4.08
N THR A 123 -7.50 8.56 3.10
CA THR A 123 -6.64 9.72 3.08
C THR A 123 -6.56 10.22 4.51
N SER A 124 -5.34 10.48 4.99
CA SER A 124 -5.23 11.25 6.21
C SER A 124 -5.90 12.57 5.88
N LYS A 125 -7.17 12.74 6.26
CA LYS A 125 -7.70 14.06 6.52
C LYS A 125 -6.65 14.73 7.40
N ILE A 126 -6.39 16.01 7.16
CA ILE A 126 -5.50 16.80 8.01
C ILE A 126 -6.14 16.87 9.41
N ILE A 127 -6.02 15.77 10.17
CA ILE A 127 -6.40 15.64 11.56
C ILE A 127 -5.10 15.96 12.27
N GLY A 128 -4.92 17.27 12.45
CA GLY A 128 -3.80 17.96 13.10
C GLY A 128 -2.68 17.06 13.59
N SER A 129 -1.51 17.19 12.95
CA SER A 129 -0.29 16.64 13.51
C SER A 129 0.03 17.34 14.83
N ILE A 130 0.60 16.55 15.73
CA ILE A 130 1.14 16.98 17.00
C ILE A 130 2.11 18.15 16.75
N HIS A 131 1.74 19.33 17.23
CA HIS A 131 2.56 20.56 17.30
C HIS A 131 2.96 21.28 16.00
N GLY A 132 2.06 21.40 15.01
CA GLY A 132 2.22 22.37 13.92
C GLY A 132 0.94 22.56 13.13
N GLU A 133 0.63 23.81 12.78
CA GLU A 133 -0.39 24.13 11.79
C GLU A 133 0.12 23.60 10.43
N VAL A 134 -0.59 22.64 9.83
CA VAL A 134 -0.22 22.10 8.51
C VAL A 134 -0.45 23.22 7.50
N ILE A 135 0.62 23.72 6.89
CA ILE A 135 0.55 24.73 5.85
C ILE A 135 0.24 23.99 4.55
N LEU A 136 -0.93 24.26 3.98
CA LEU A 136 -1.26 23.72 2.66
C LEU A 136 -0.29 24.33 1.65
N PRO A 137 0.35 23.50 0.80
CA PRO A 137 1.20 24.00 -0.27
C PRO A 137 0.36 24.85 -1.21
N VAL A 138 0.96 25.92 -1.73
CA VAL A 138 0.31 26.86 -2.63
C VAL A 138 0.68 26.47 -4.06
N VAL A 139 -0.25 26.70 -4.99
CA VAL A 139 0.02 26.59 -6.43
C VAL A 139 0.90 27.77 -6.83
N GLU A 140 2.08 27.50 -7.37
CA GLU A 140 3.05 28.53 -7.73
C GLU A 140 3.00 28.81 -9.25
N GLU A 141 3.29 30.05 -9.67
CA GLU A 141 3.10 30.47 -11.07
C GLU A 141 4.29 30.07 -11.98
N ASP A 142 5.44 29.79 -11.38
CA ASP A 142 6.69 29.35 -11.98
C ASP A 142 6.77 27.84 -12.22
N ASP A 143 6.00 27.06 -11.45
CA ASP A 143 5.89 25.62 -11.65
C ASP A 143 5.29 25.25 -13.00
N TYR A 144 5.83 24.20 -13.61
CA TYR A 144 5.22 23.59 -14.78
C TYR A 144 3.87 22.96 -14.43
N ILE A 145 2.86 23.27 -15.24
CA ILE A 145 1.51 22.71 -15.10
C ILE A 145 1.29 21.62 -16.16
N PHE A 146 1.11 20.39 -15.70
CA PHE A 146 0.67 19.27 -16.52
C PHE A 146 -0.84 19.35 -16.79
N GLY A 147 -1.23 19.20 -18.05
CA GLY A 147 -2.62 19.30 -18.49
C GLY A 147 -3.08 20.73 -18.78
N ASN A 148 -4.35 21.04 -18.52
CA ASN A 148 -4.93 22.34 -18.85
C ASN A 148 -4.61 23.38 -17.75
N PRO A 149 -3.88 24.49 -18.04
CA PRO A 149 -3.61 25.52 -17.04
C PRO A 149 -4.88 26.22 -16.52
N GLU A 150 -5.99 26.16 -17.26
CA GLU A 150 -7.30 26.71 -16.85
C GLU A 150 -8.21 25.67 -16.19
N ALA A 151 -7.67 24.55 -15.72
CA ALA A 151 -8.46 23.51 -15.05
C ALA A 151 -9.17 24.03 -13.78
N GLU A 152 -10.29 23.39 -13.43
CA GLU A 152 -11.10 23.76 -12.26
C GLU A 152 -10.40 23.41 -10.93
N LEU A 153 -9.51 22.42 -10.96
CA LEU A 153 -8.82 21.88 -9.79
C LEU A 153 -7.35 21.58 -10.13
N THR A 154 -6.44 22.06 -9.27
CA THR A 154 -5.01 21.73 -9.32
C THR A 154 -4.63 20.72 -8.25
N ILE A 155 -3.92 19.68 -8.68
CA ILE A 155 -3.28 18.70 -7.81
C ILE A 155 -1.82 19.12 -7.63
N ILE A 156 -1.36 19.21 -6.39
CA ILE A 156 0.08 19.40 -6.12
C ILE A 156 0.65 18.04 -5.75
N GLU A 157 1.59 17.54 -6.54
CA GLU A 157 2.36 16.34 -6.23
C GLU A 157 3.74 16.72 -5.70
N PHE A 158 4.09 16.23 -4.53
CA PHE A 158 5.47 16.21 -4.07
C PHE A 158 6.12 14.89 -4.42
N GLY A 159 7.15 14.96 -5.26
CA GLY A 159 7.82 13.80 -5.82
C GLY A 159 9.34 13.90 -5.76
N CYS A 160 9.97 12.76 -5.98
CA CYS A 160 11.42 12.62 -6.10
C CYS A 160 11.71 11.72 -7.31
N TYR A 161 12.48 12.22 -8.27
CA TYR A 161 12.83 11.52 -9.51
C TYR A 161 13.58 10.19 -9.30
N ARG A 162 14.14 9.98 -8.12
CA ARG A 162 14.88 8.76 -7.74
C ARG A 162 14.05 7.80 -6.91
N CYS A 163 12.84 8.18 -6.52
CA CYS A 163 11.96 7.33 -5.73
C CYS A 163 11.14 6.39 -6.65
N PRO A 164 11.20 5.06 -6.43
CA PRO A 164 10.46 4.10 -7.25
C PRO A 164 8.94 4.17 -7.04
N TYR A 165 8.47 4.79 -5.95
CA TYR A 165 7.04 4.99 -5.70
C TYR A 165 6.50 6.19 -6.48
N THR A 166 7.29 7.25 -6.67
CA THR A 166 6.90 8.39 -7.53
C THR A 166 6.75 7.89 -8.96
N LYS A 167 7.75 7.14 -9.46
CA LYS A 167 7.68 6.47 -10.76
C LYS A 167 6.42 5.60 -10.96
N GLN A 168 5.96 4.92 -9.91
CA GLN A 168 4.74 4.11 -9.98
C GLN A 168 3.47 4.98 -10.09
N ALA A 169 3.50 6.21 -9.55
CA ALA A 169 2.37 7.13 -9.62
C ALA A 169 2.21 7.81 -10.98
N GLU A 170 3.27 7.97 -11.78
CA GLU A 170 3.18 8.60 -13.12
C GLU A 170 2.04 8.01 -13.97
N SER A 171 1.97 6.67 -14.07
CA SER A 171 0.88 6.01 -14.81
C SER A 171 -0.53 6.27 -14.25
N ILE A 172 -0.63 6.57 -12.96
CA ILE A 172 -1.90 6.93 -12.31
C ILE A 172 -2.21 8.41 -12.56
N VAL A 173 -1.21 9.28 -12.54
CA VAL A 173 -1.34 10.70 -12.88
C VAL A 173 -1.82 10.86 -14.32
N ASP A 174 -1.23 10.13 -15.26
CA ASP A 174 -1.67 10.09 -16.66
C ASP A 174 -3.14 9.68 -16.77
N GLU A 175 -3.53 8.59 -16.09
CA GLU A 175 -4.92 8.11 -16.07
C GLU A 175 -5.88 9.17 -15.48
N VAL A 176 -5.45 9.90 -14.46
CA VAL A 176 -6.23 10.99 -13.84
C VAL A 176 -6.41 12.15 -14.82
N LEU A 177 -5.32 12.66 -15.42
CA LEU A 177 -5.36 13.79 -16.34
C LEU A 177 -6.18 13.46 -17.59
N GLU A 178 -6.03 12.25 -18.14
CA GLU A 178 -6.82 11.77 -19.28
C GLU A 178 -8.32 11.67 -18.92
N TYR A 179 -8.65 11.06 -17.78
CA TYR A 179 -10.05 10.83 -17.38
C TYR A 179 -10.84 12.12 -17.18
N TYR A 180 -10.23 13.13 -16.54
CA TYR A 180 -10.90 14.40 -16.25
C TYR A 180 -10.87 15.38 -17.42
N ASN A 181 -10.13 15.06 -18.49
CA ASN A 181 -10.16 15.75 -19.79
C ASN A 181 -10.11 17.28 -19.67
N GLY A 182 -9.07 17.78 -19.00
CA GLY A 182 -8.80 19.22 -18.83
C GLY A 182 -9.55 19.92 -17.70
N ARG A 183 -10.37 19.20 -16.91
CA ARG A 183 -10.97 19.72 -15.66
C ARG A 183 -10.01 19.69 -14.46
N VAL A 184 -8.93 18.92 -14.57
CA VAL A 184 -7.89 18.78 -13.54
C VAL A 184 -6.53 19.02 -14.20
N ASN A 185 -5.63 19.67 -13.47
CA ASN A 185 -4.22 19.80 -13.82
C ASN A 185 -3.33 19.42 -12.62
N LEU A 186 -2.02 19.31 -12.86
CA LEU A 186 -1.06 18.90 -11.83
C LEU A 186 0.18 19.79 -11.86
N GLN A 187 0.69 20.15 -10.67
CA GLN A 187 2.01 20.72 -10.47
C GLN A 187 2.88 19.72 -9.72
N PHE A 188 4.08 19.48 -10.23
CA PHE A 188 5.05 18.58 -9.62
C PHE A 188 6.11 19.39 -8.88
N LYS A 189 6.18 19.21 -7.56
CA LYS A 189 7.13 19.85 -6.66
C LYS A 189 8.20 18.86 -6.20
N SER A 190 9.46 19.26 -6.30
CA SER A 190 10.59 18.37 -6.02
C SER A 190 10.93 18.32 -4.53
N ILE A 191 10.89 17.13 -3.92
CA ILE A 191 11.38 16.92 -2.56
C ILE A 191 12.70 16.15 -2.56
N LEU A 192 13.69 16.70 -1.84
CA LEU A 192 15.00 16.10 -1.69
C LEU A 192 14.95 14.99 -0.64
N LEU A 193 15.07 13.74 -1.09
CA LEU A 193 15.21 12.57 -0.23
C LEU A 193 16.68 12.10 -0.22
N GLU A 194 17.04 11.21 0.72
CA GLU A 194 18.36 10.55 0.75
C GLU A 194 18.50 9.49 -0.36
N HIS A 195 18.29 9.92 -1.61
CA HIS A 195 18.51 9.16 -2.82
C HIS A 195 19.64 9.80 -3.64
N GLU A 196 20.52 8.96 -4.18
CA GLU A 196 21.59 9.43 -5.06
C GLU A 196 21.01 10.15 -6.27
N LEU A 197 21.54 11.34 -6.60
CA LEU A 197 21.09 12.19 -7.71
C LEU A 197 19.70 12.83 -7.54
N SER A 198 19.13 12.85 -6.33
CA SER A 198 17.79 13.44 -6.12
C SER A 198 17.76 14.93 -6.48
N TYR A 199 18.77 15.68 -6.03
CA TYR A 199 18.87 17.12 -6.28
C TYR A 199 19.18 17.39 -7.75
N GLU A 200 20.13 16.66 -8.30
CA GLU A 200 20.60 16.85 -9.68
C GLU A 200 19.52 16.48 -10.70
N SER A 201 18.69 15.48 -10.41
CA SER A 201 17.54 15.15 -11.28
C SER A 201 16.49 16.27 -11.25
N ALA A 202 16.22 16.86 -10.08
CA ALA A 202 15.30 18.00 -9.95
C ALA A 202 15.83 19.25 -10.65
N LEU A 203 17.14 19.51 -10.53
CA LEU A 203 17.83 20.59 -11.22
C LEU A 203 17.77 20.41 -12.75
N ALA A 204 18.05 19.21 -13.22
CA ALA A 204 18.00 18.86 -14.63
C ALA A 204 16.60 19.04 -15.24
N ALA A 205 15.54 18.59 -14.55
CA ALA A 205 14.17 18.82 -14.97
C ALA A 205 13.83 20.31 -15.07
N ASN A 206 14.17 21.10 -14.05
CA ASN A 206 13.94 22.55 -14.07
C ASN A 206 14.73 23.25 -15.18
N CYS A 207 15.95 22.82 -15.49
CA CYS A 207 16.70 23.36 -16.64
C CYS A 207 16.03 23.06 -17.99
N ALA A 208 15.27 21.96 -18.11
CA ALA A 208 14.49 21.68 -19.32
C ALA A 208 13.26 22.59 -19.46
N LEU A 209 12.77 23.19 -18.36
CA LEU A 209 11.66 24.14 -18.35
C LEU A 209 11.96 25.39 -19.17
N GLU A 210 13.19 25.92 -19.09
CA GLU A 210 13.63 27.13 -19.82
C GLU A 210 13.46 27.02 -21.34
N GLN A 211 13.47 25.80 -21.84
CA GLN A 211 13.40 25.47 -23.26
C GLN A 211 12.04 24.85 -23.63
N GLY A 212 11.08 24.85 -22.70
CA GLY A 212 9.70 24.40 -22.94
C GLY A 212 9.54 22.88 -23.09
N LYS A 213 10.50 22.08 -22.62
CA LYS A 213 10.45 20.60 -22.69
C LYS A 213 10.47 19.93 -21.33
N TYR A 214 9.86 20.57 -20.33
CA TYR A 214 9.80 20.02 -18.98
C TYR A 214 9.08 18.66 -18.93
N GLU A 215 7.87 18.55 -19.50
CA GLU A 215 7.09 17.32 -19.54
C GLU A 215 7.86 16.17 -20.19
N GLU A 216 8.41 16.38 -21.40
CA GLU A 216 9.23 15.38 -22.09
C GLU A 216 10.45 14.96 -21.27
N TYR A 217 11.12 15.90 -20.60
CA TYR A 217 12.29 15.61 -19.77
C TYR A 217 11.92 14.88 -18.47
N HIS A 218 10.82 15.28 -17.84
CA HIS A 218 10.24 14.68 -16.65
C HIS A 218 9.95 13.19 -16.90
N ASP A 219 9.28 12.87 -18.01
CA ASP A 219 8.98 11.50 -18.41
C ASP A 219 10.26 10.68 -18.60
N ARG A 220 11.24 11.24 -19.32
CA ARG A 220 12.53 10.57 -19.56
C ARG A 220 13.28 10.24 -18.28
N LEU A 221 13.28 11.13 -17.29
CA LEU A 221 13.90 10.87 -15.99
C LEU A 221 13.27 9.65 -15.30
N PHE A 222 11.94 9.50 -15.37
CA PHE A 222 11.27 8.33 -14.79
C PHE A 222 11.44 7.07 -15.63
N GLU A 223 11.40 7.15 -16.96
CA GLU A 223 11.68 6.03 -17.86
C GLU A 223 13.05 5.42 -17.56
N GLU A 224 14.07 6.26 -17.48
CA GLU A 224 15.48 5.88 -17.30
C GLU A 224 15.92 5.80 -15.83
N GLN A 225 14.99 5.96 -14.88
CA GLN A 225 15.25 6.08 -13.45
C GLN A 225 16.28 5.07 -12.92
N GLU A 226 16.26 3.80 -13.30
CA GLU A 226 17.20 2.83 -12.71
C GLU A 226 18.66 3.02 -13.15
N MET A 227 18.89 3.62 -14.33
CA MET A 227 20.23 3.73 -14.94
C MET A 227 20.82 5.13 -14.87
N LEU A 228 20.05 6.14 -14.44
CA LEU A 228 20.50 7.53 -14.37
C LEU A 228 21.83 7.67 -13.63
N ASN A 229 22.76 8.32 -14.30
CA ASN A 229 23.99 8.89 -13.74
C ASN A 229 24.16 10.34 -14.21
N TYR A 230 25.17 11.05 -13.69
CA TYR A 230 25.42 12.46 -14.03
C TYR A 230 25.54 12.74 -15.54
N LEU A 231 26.10 11.80 -16.33
CA LEU A 231 26.26 12.00 -17.77
C LEU A 231 24.93 11.83 -18.52
N ASP A 232 23.97 11.12 -17.94
CA ASP A 232 22.68 10.89 -18.57
C ASP A 232 21.81 12.15 -18.64
N PHE A 233 21.98 13.11 -17.74
CA PHE A 233 21.14 14.31 -17.77
C PHE A 233 21.32 15.10 -19.08
N VAL A 234 22.57 15.29 -19.50
CA VAL A 234 22.89 15.98 -20.77
C VAL A 234 22.52 15.10 -21.97
N ARG A 235 22.71 13.78 -21.86
CA ARG A 235 22.30 12.86 -22.93
C ARG A 235 20.80 12.90 -23.15
N ILE A 236 19.99 12.78 -22.09
CA ILE A 236 18.53 12.87 -22.14
C ILE A 236 18.11 14.19 -22.77
N ALA A 237 18.75 15.30 -22.37
CA ALA A 237 18.47 16.61 -22.95
C ALA A 237 18.67 16.61 -24.47
N ASN A 238 19.80 16.06 -24.93
CA ASN A 238 20.09 15.93 -26.36
C ASN A 238 19.11 15.01 -27.08
N ASP A 239 18.72 13.90 -26.46
CA ASP A 239 17.81 12.90 -27.04
C ASP A 239 16.40 13.47 -27.26
N ILE A 240 16.03 14.52 -26.53
CA ILE A 240 14.77 15.27 -26.72
C ILE A 240 15.00 16.61 -27.42
N ASP A 241 16.11 16.82 -28.14
CA ASP A 241 16.42 18.03 -28.91
C ASP A 241 16.41 19.33 -28.05
N LEU A 242 16.95 19.30 -26.83
CA LEU A 242 17.31 20.51 -26.08
C LEU A 242 18.67 21.05 -26.56
N ASP A 243 18.84 22.38 -26.48
CA ASP A 243 20.15 23.01 -26.66
C ASP A 243 21.07 22.62 -25.49
N SER A 244 22.09 21.83 -25.80
CA SER A 244 23.02 21.29 -24.81
C SER A 244 23.86 22.37 -24.14
N GLU A 245 24.19 23.46 -24.84
CA GLU A 245 25.02 24.53 -24.30
C GLU A 245 24.23 25.31 -23.25
N GLN A 246 23.01 25.72 -23.59
CA GLN A 246 22.10 26.39 -22.65
C GLN A 246 21.75 25.48 -21.46
N PHE A 247 21.50 24.19 -21.71
CA PHE A 247 21.17 23.23 -20.66
C PHE A 247 22.35 23.02 -19.69
N ASN A 248 23.58 22.84 -20.22
CA ASN A 248 24.77 22.72 -19.38
C ASN A 248 25.04 23.99 -18.59
N GLU A 249 24.87 25.17 -19.18
CA GLU A 249 25.02 26.44 -18.47
C GLU A 249 24.03 26.52 -17.28
N CYS A 250 22.79 26.10 -17.47
CA CYS A 250 21.79 26.05 -16.39
C CYS A 250 22.20 25.07 -15.27
N LEU A 251 22.67 23.87 -15.62
CA LEU A 251 23.14 22.88 -14.65
C LEU A 251 24.37 23.35 -13.88
N GLU A 252 25.40 23.85 -14.57
CA GLU A 252 26.67 24.28 -13.97
C GLU A 252 26.51 25.52 -13.10
N SER A 253 25.55 26.40 -13.42
CA SER A 253 25.22 27.58 -12.61
C SER A 253 24.25 27.30 -11.47
N GLU A 254 23.73 26.07 -11.37
CA GLU A 254 22.71 25.64 -10.39
C GLU A 254 21.52 26.63 -10.33
N ARG A 255 21.07 27.10 -11.50
CA ARG A 255 20.16 28.25 -11.61
C ARG A 255 18.84 28.10 -10.85
N TYR A 256 18.37 26.86 -10.68
CA TYR A 256 17.13 26.51 -9.99
C TYR A 256 17.35 25.97 -8.57
N GLU A 257 18.53 26.16 -7.97
CA GLU A 257 18.80 25.73 -6.60
C GLU A 257 17.77 26.31 -5.61
N ASP A 258 17.51 27.62 -5.68
CA ASP A 258 16.60 28.31 -4.76
C ASP A 258 15.17 27.78 -4.88
N GLU A 259 14.71 27.50 -6.11
CA GLU A 259 13.40 26.93 -6.41
C GLU A 259 13.23 25.54 -5.78
N ILE A 260 14.20 24.65 -6.02
CA ILE A 260 14.19 23.28 -5.50
C ILE A 260 14.25 23.28 -3.97
N ARG A 261 14.97 24.23 -3.37
CA ARG A 261 15.01 24.40 -1.91
C ARG A 261 13.68 24.93 -1.37
N ALA A 262 13.02 25.84 -2.08
CA ALA A 262 11.70 26.35 -1.72
C ALA A 262 10.66 25.23 -1.75
N ASP A 263 10.61 24.44 -2.83
CA ASP A 263 9.78 23.24 -2.95
C ASP A 263 10.01 22.26 -1.80
N HIS A 264 11.27 21.93 -1.55
CA HIS A 264 11.63 21.01 -0.48
C HIS A 264 11.18 21.52 0.89
N GLN A 265 11.36 22.82 1.17
CA GLN A 265 10.92 23.44 2.41
C GLN A 265 9.39 23.48 2.52
N ALA A 266 8.68 23.81 1.44
CA ALA A 266 7.22 23.76 1.40
C ALA A 266 6.69 22.35 1.72
N GLY A 267 7.36 21.31 1.22
CA GLY A 267 7.03 19.93 1.56
C GLY A 267 7.27 19.59 3.03
N ILE A 268 8.35 20.09 3.64
CA ILE A 268 8.62 19.94 5.08
C ILE A 268 7.54 20.64 5.90
N ASP A 269 7.19 21.87 5.54
CA ASP A 269 6.21 22.70 6.23
C ASP A 269 4.78 22.13 6.10
N ALA A 270 4.48 21.48 4.97
CA ALA A 270 3.26 20.71 4.75
C ALA A 270 3.24 19.36 5.49
N GLY A 271 4.32 18.98 6.18
CA GLY A 271 4.41 17.78 7.00
C GLY A 271 4.52 16.47 6.20
N ILE A 272 5.09 16.53 4.99
CA ILE A 272 5.27 15.38 4.11
C ILE A 272 6.23 14.38 4.76
N GLN A 273 5.85 13.10 4.75
CA GLN A 273 6.63 12.01 5.33
C GLN A 273 7.22 11.06 4.30
N GLY A 274 6.92 11.26 3.01
CA GLY A 274 7.44 10.45 1.91
C GLY A 274 6.84 10.83 0.57
N THR A 275 7.41 10.26 -0.50
CA THR A 275 6.95 10.47 -1.88
C THR A 275 6.31 9.23 -2.48
N PRO A 276 5.38 9.40 -3.43
CA PRO A 276 4.73 10.66 -3.78
C PRO A 276 3.68 11.04 -2.71
N THR A 277 3.46 12.33 -2.52
CA THR A 277 2.35 12.84 -1.70
C THR A 277 1.58 13.88 -2.51
N PHE A 278 0.26 13.71 -2.63
CA PHE A 278 -0.62 14.55 -3.42
C PHE A 278 -1.53 15.37 -2.52
N PHE A 279 -1.65 16.66 -2.82
CA PHE A 279 -2.62 17.58 -2.22
C PHE A 279 -3.69 17.90 -3.25
N ILE A 280 -4.95 17.64 -2.88
CA ILE A 280 -6.13 17.84 -3.74
C ILE A 280 -7.17 18.63 -2.93
N GLY A 281 -7.09 19.96 -3.02
CA GLY A 281 -7.83 20.85 -2.12
C GLY A 281 -7.35 20.68 -0.67
N ASP A 282 -8.26 20.27 0.23
CA ASP A 282 -7.99 20.01 1.64
C ASP A 282 -7.69 18.52 1.97
N GLU A 283 -7.68 17.65 0.96
CA GLU A 283 -7.43 16.22 1.10
C GLU A 283 -6.01 15.84 0.66
N VAL A 284 -5.39 14.90 1.37
CA VAL A 284 -4.02 14.45 1.12
C VAL A 284 -4.00 12.95 0.80
N ILE A 285 -3.41 12.60 -0.34
CA ILE A 285 -3.16 11.20 -0.73
C ILE A 285 -1.67 10.91 -0.59
N VAL A 286 -1.31 9.92 0.22
CA VAL A 286 0.08 9.50 0.42
C VAL A 286 0.35 8.19 -0.34
N GLY A 287 1.33 8.22 -1.25
CA GLY A 287 1.79 7.09 -2.06
C GLY A 287 1.03 6.90 -3.38
N PRO A 288 1.50 5.97 -4.23
CA PRO A 288 0.89 5.66 -5.53
C PRO A 288 -0.40 4.85 -5.34
N LYS A 289 -1.49 5.54 -4.96
CA LYS A 289 -2.80 4.89 -4.75
C LYS A 289 -3.49 4.60 -6.07
N PRO A 290 -4.37 3.58 -6.15
CA PRO A 290 -5.10 3.30 -7.38
C PRO A 290 -5.94 4.50 -7.85
N PHE A 291 -6.13 4.64 -9.16
CA PHE A 291 -6.97 5.67 -9.79
C PHE A 291 -8.32 5.87 -9.09
N LYS A 292 -8.98 4.80 -8.64
CA LYS A 292 -10.26 4.88 -7.90
C LYS A 292 -10.18 5.77 -6.64
N THR A 293 -9.05 5.78 -5.94
CA THR A 293 -8.82 6.66 -4.77
C THR A 293 -8.78 8.12 -5.20
N PHE A 294 -7.95 8.45 -6.20
CA PHE A 294 -7.88 9.80 -6.77
C PHE A 294 -9.23 10.26 -7.25
N LYS A 295 -9.92 9.41 -8.02
CA LYS A 295 -11.25 9.69 -8.53
C LYS A 295 -12.22 10.08 -7.40
N THR A 296 -12.25 9.29 -6.35
CA THR A 296 -13.14 9.52 -5.20
C THR A 296 -12.86 10.84 -4.47
N VAL A 297 -11.60 11.28 -4.42
CA VAL A 297 -11.21 12.56 -3.80
C VAL A 297 -11.52 13.73 -4.72
N ILE A 298 -11.10 13.64 -5.98
CA ILE A 298 -11.30 14.69 -7.00
C ILE A 298 -12.79 14.93 -7.25
N ASP A 299 -13.61 13.88 -7.37
CA ASP A 299 -15.07 13.99 -7.55
C ASP A 299 -15.77 14.77 -6.42
N ARG A 300 -15.14 14.91 -5.24
CA ARG A 300 -15.71 15.69 -4.11
C ARG A 300 -15.32 17.15 -4.15
N GLN A 301 -14.22 17.49 -4.84
CA GLN A 301 -13.69 18.84 -4.95
C GLN A 301 -14.22 19.56 -6.21
N LEU A 302 -14.54 18.79 -7.26
CA LEU A 302 -15.23 19.24 -8.47
C LEU A 302 -16.76 19.33 -8.29
#